data_AF-H6NB69-F1
#
_entry.id   AF-H6NB69-F1
#
_cell.length_a   1.000
_cell.length_b   1.000
_cell.length_c   1.000
_cell.angle_alpha   90.00
_cell.angle_beta   90.00
_cell.angle_gamma   90.00
#
_symmetry.space_group_name_H-M   'P 1'
#
loop_
_entity.id
_entity.type
_entity.pdbx_description
1 polymer ?
#
loop_
_entity_poly.entity_id
_entity_poly.type
_entity_poly.pdbx_seq_one_letter_code
_entity_poly.pdbx_strand_id
1 'polypeptide(L)'
;MKLPSRPIRILLLFSSLLAAVQPLPPDSAYACSRGEFPAPLQEYMDADAVFTAEVISDRKVYYGGSPMRQLTLAPESPPFKGQAPRTVLTALDSDQCGASAATGDRYLFYSHRSGGLLHRISIFDMKTAPSPGGPAPAGLHQPASAAGHPEPAWHLYYRPDVRIHGEKGPLPTEGMPVIYDHSLYLPLSFYRGAFGLAADWLPEEHTVSFRSTGAAISTTGSAALPEDEHAAASGVPFFPGIRIVFDGTEVPSSEEPFLLCGELYVPLRPAAEQFGYEAAWTDGTVELSPRAPFASAADAKLALKLVSGRMDGPDLVMEQLGSEGFTYRIPESGHAEEPDARIRTGSFKDLTDPDSPLYEHGIRLFLSSAEREAELAVDEALISRLPLDPVLRTRLGAALGRPLPELPAGWLLTEDHLPAPARPLSP
;
A
#
# COMPACT_ATOMS: atom_id res chain seq x y z
N MET A 1 -48.33 -79.74 -32.70
CA MET A 1 -47.64 -80.31 -31.52
C MET A 1 -46.38 -79.50 -31.28
N LYS A 2 -46.18 -79.08 -30.02
CA LYS A 2 -45.18 -78.11 -29.56
C LYS A 2 -43.74 -78.61 -29.73
N LEU A 3 -42.84 -77.74 -30.17
CA LEU A 3 -41.42 -77.80 -29.79
C LEU A 3 -40.83 -76.37 -29.68
N PRO A 4 -39.78 -76.18 -28.86
CA PRO A 4 -39.53 -74.97 -28.10
C PRO A 4 -38.52 -74.04 -28.78
N SER A 5 -38.57 -72.74 -28.48
CA SER A 5 -37.47 -71.84 -28.77
C SER A 5 -37.19 -70.93 -27.57
N ARG A 6 -35.91 -70.91 -27.19
CA ARG A 6 -35.32 -70.15 -26.09
C ARG A 6 -35.32 -68.66 -26.43
N PRO A 7 -35.64 -67.74 -25.50
CA PRO A 7 -35.39 -66.33 -25.74
C PRO A 7 -33.91 -65.98 -25.51
N ILE A 8 -33.42 -65.24 -26.49
CA ILE A 8 -32.08 -64.72 -26.70
C ILE A 8 -31.73 -63.68 -25.63
N ARG A 9 -30.50 -63.76 -25.10
CA ARG A 9 -29.88 -62.74 -24.25
C ARG A 9 -29.58 -61.51 -25.09
N ILE A 10 -30.30 -60.41 -24.86
CA ILE A 10 -29.98 -59.10 -25.42
C ILE A 10 -29.02 -58.41 -24.44
N LEU A 11 -27.78 -58.24 -24.87
CA LEU A 11 -26.72 -57.50 -24.20
C LEU A 11 -26.90 -56.01 -24.55
N LEU A 12 -27.36 -55.19 -23.58
CA LEU A 12 -27.42 -53.74 -23.73
C LEU A 12 -26.05 -53.15 -23.38
N LEU A 13 -25.33 -52.70 -24.42
CA LEU A 13 -24.14 -51.85 -24.32
C LEU A 13 -24.57 -50.44 -23.88
N PHE A 14 -24.35 -50.11 -22.61
CA PHE A 14 -24.39 -48.74 -22.12
C PHE A 14 -23.03 -48.08 -22.41
N SER A 15 -22.97 -47.26 -23.45
CA SER A 15 -21.85 -46.35 -23.71
C SER A 15 -21.92 -45.18 -22.72
N SER A 16 -21.17 -45.27 -21.62
CA SER A 16 -20.93 -44.16 -20.71
C SER A 16 -19.95 -43.16 -21.33
N LEU A 17 -20.48 -42.12 -21.96
CA LEU A 17 -19.75 -40.88 -22.20
C LEU A 17 -19.53 -40.20 -20.84
N LEU A 18 -18.37 -40.39 -20.22
CA LEU A 18 -17.89 -39.50 -19.16
C LEU A 18 -17.50 -38.17 -19.83
N ALA A 19 -18.45 -37.25 -19.89
CA ALA A 19 -18.10 -35.84 -20.01
C ALA A 19 -17.36 -35.45 -18.73
N ALA A 20 -16.07 -35.12 -18.86
CA ALA A 20 -15.32 -34.47 -17.81
C ALA A 20 -15.97 -33.12 -17.53
N VAL A 21 -16.89 -33.09 -16.56
CA VAL A 21 -17.33 -31.84 -15.94
C VAL A 21 -16.14 -31.35 -15.13
N GLN A 22 -15.32 -30.50 -15.74
CA GLN A 22 -14.42 -29.67 -14.97
C GLN A 22 -15.30 -28.84 -14.02
N PRO A 23 -15.03 -28.81 -12.71
CA PRO A 23 -15.70 -27.84 -11.85
C PRO A 23 -15.31 -26.46 -12.37
N LEU A 24 -16.28 -25.77 -12.98
CA LEU A 24 -16.20 -24.31 -13.06
C LEU A 24 -15.95 -23.82 -11.63
N PRO A 25 -14.99 -22.92 -11.40
CA PRO A 25 -14.90 -22.26 -10.11
C PRO A 25 -16.29 -21.67 -9.81
N PRO A 26 -16.75 -21.72 -8.55
CA PRO A 26 -18.07 -21.20 -8.23
C PRO A 26 -18.10 -19.74 -8.70
N ASP A 27 -19.03 -19.43 -9.59
CA ASP A 27 -19.42 -18.04 -9.87
C ASP A 27 -19.99 -17.50 -8.56
N SER A 28 -19.11 -17.08 -7.65
CA SER A 28 -19.47 -16.37 -6.45
C SER A 28 -20.05 -15.05 -6.89
N ALA A 29 -21.37 -14.94 -6.85
CA ALA A 29 -22.05 -13.68 -6.98
C ALA A 29 -21.52 -12.75 -5.89
N TYR A 30 -20.68 -11.80 -6.27
CA TYR A 30 -20.14 -10.81 -5.35
C TYR A 30 -21.23 -9.79 -5.04
N ALA A 31 -21.57 -9.59 -3.75
CA ALA A 31 -22.49 -8.51 -3.35
C ALA A 31 -21.92 -7.10 -3.64
N CYS A 32 -20.61 -7.04 -3.88
CA CYS A 32 -19.86 -5.88 -4.30
C CYS A 32 -19.82 -5.78 -5.83
N SER A 33 -20.24 -4.65 -6.40
CA SER A 33 -20.01 -4.35 -7.83
C SER A 33 -19.00 -3.22 -7.98
N ARG A 34 -17.93 -3.45 -8.76
CA ARG A 34 -17.17 -2.35 -9.35
C ARG A 34 -18.09 -1.65 -10.36
N GLY A 35 -17.95 -0.34 -10.54
CA GLY A 35 -18.65 0.41 -11.61
C GLY A 35 -18.24 -0.09 -13.00
N GLU A 36 -18.41 0.74 -14.05
CA GLU A 36 -17.81 0.43 -15.36
C GLU A 36 -16.34 0.04 -15.15
N PHE A 37 -15.96 -1.15 -15.64
CA PHE A 37 -14.59 -1.64 -15.46
C PHE A 37 -13.65 -0.60 -16.06
N PRO A 38 -12.80 0.06 -15.23
CA PRO A 38 -11.74 0.86 -15.80
C PRO A 38 -10.96 -0.04 -16.75
N ALA A 39 -10.56 0.49 -17.91
CA ALA A 39 -9.63 -0.25 -18.78
C ALA A 39 -8.45 -0.73 -17.91
N PRO A 40 -7.84 -1.90 -18.16
CA PRO A 40 -6.72 -2.42 -17.34
C PRO A 40 -5.62 -1.39 -17.07
N LEU A 41 -5.49 -0.45 -18.01
CA LEU A 41 -4.65 0.74 -17.92
C LEU A 41 -4.99 1.69 -16.78
N GLN A 42 -6.27 1.99 -16.56
CA GLN A 42 -6.73 2.84 -15.47
C GLN A 42 -6.57 2.14 -14.12
N GLU A 43 -6.81 0.82 -14.02
CA GLU A 43 -6.46 0.05 -12.81
C GLU A 43 -4.96 0.13 -12.51
N TYR A 44 -4.14 0.05 -13.55
CA TYR A 44 -2.69 0.25 -13.42
C TYR A 44 -2.35 1.67 -12.97
N MET A 45 -3.00 2.72 -13.50
CA MET A 45 -2.79 4.11 -13.10
C MET A 45 -3.14 4.38 -11.64
N ASP A 46 -4.27 3.84 -11.18
CA ASP A 46 -4.82 4.10 -9.84
C ASP A 46 -4.10 3.29 -8.74
N ALA A 47 -3.47 2.17 -9.09
CA ALA A 47 -2.74 1.34 -8.14
C ALA A 47 -1.44 2.00 -7.67
N ASP A 48 -1.17 1.93 -6.37
CA ASP A 48 0.11 2.40 -5.81
C ASP A 48 1.22 1.39 -6.05
N ALA A 49 0.91 0.10 -6.06
CA ALA A 49 1.83 -0.93 -6.53
C ALA A 49 1.14 -2.02 -7.34
N VAL A 50 1.79 -2.46 -8.41
CA VAL A 50 1.35 -3.57 -9.27
C VAL A 50 2.46 -4.61 -9.32
N PHE A 51 2.19 -5.82 -8.86
CA PHE A 51 3.22 -6.84 -8.67
C PHE A 51 2.63 -8.25 -8.64
N THR A 52 3.47 -9.25 -8.90
CA THR A 52 3.12 -10.65 -8.68
C THR A 52 3.71 -11.11 -7.35
N ALA A 53 2.93 -11.88 -6.59
CA ALA A 53 3.40 -12.47 -5.34
C ALA A 53 2.72 -13.80 -5.03
N GLU A 54 3.45 -14.68 -4.34
CA GLU A 54 2.87 -15.85 -3.67
C GLU A 54 2.31 -15.45 -2.31
N VAL A 55 1.14 -15.98 -1.96
CA VAL A 55 0.53 -15.78 -0.63
C VAL A 55 1.14 -16.77 0.36
N ILE A 56 1.88 -16.26 1.34
CA ILE A 56 2.60 -17.05 2.34
C ILE A 56 1.73 -17.37 3.55
N SER A 57 0.89 -16.43 3.96
CA SER A 57 -0.09 -16.68 5.02
C SER A 57 -1.27 -15.75 4.91
N ASP A 58 -2.40 -16.20 5.42
CA ASP A 58 -3.64 -15.45 5.58
C ASP A 58 -4.08 -15.55 7.03
N ARG A 59 -4.34 -14.41 7.65
CA ARG A 59 -4.77 -14.33 9.05
C ARG A 59 -5.80 -13.25 9.26
N LYS A 60 -6.68 -13.46 10.22
CA LYS A 60 -7.64 -12.46 10.66
C LYS A 60 -6.98 -11.48 11.62
N VAL A 61 -7.17 -10.19 11.37
CA VAL A 61 -6.64 -9.07 12.15
C VAL A 61 -7.72 -8.02 12.37
N TYR A 62 -7.48 -7.06 13.24
CA TYR A 62 -8.28 -5.85 13.41
C TYR A 62 -7.49 -4.65 12.90
N TYR A 63 -8.10 -3.86 12.01
CA TYR A 63 -7.55 -2.61 11.47
C TYR A 63 -8.69 -1.67 11.10
N GLY A 64 -8.56 -0.38 11.37
CA GLY A 64 -9.62 0.61 11.16
C GLY A 64 -10.86 0.33 12.02
N GLY A 65 -10.68 -0.32 13.18
CA GLY A 65 -11.77 -0.73 14.07
C GLY A 65 -12.64 -1.88 13.57
N SER A 66 -12.28 -2.52 12.44
CA SER A 66 -13.03 -3.63 11.85
C SER A 66 -12.15 -4.88 11.68
N PRO A 67 -12.74 -6.09 11.74
CA PRO A 67 -12.00 -7.28 11.41
C PRO A 67 -11.70 -7.32 9.90
N MET A 68 -10.48 -7.71 9.57
CA MET A 68 -9.90 -7.73 8.23
C MET A 68 -9.08 -9.02 8.06
N ARG A 69 -8.72 -9.34 6.82
CA ARG A 69 -7.69 -10.35 6.51
C ARG A 69 -6.39 -9.65 6.15
N GLN A 70 -5.30 -10.11 6.75
CA GLN A 70 -3.95 -9.70 6.39
C GLN A 70 -3.28 -10.85 5.64
N LEU A 71 -2.94 -10.59 4.38
CA LEU A 71 -2.15 -11.51 3.57
C LEU A 71 -0.68 -11.15 3.71
N THR A 72 0.15 -12.12 4.06
CA THR A 72 1.62 -12.01 3.96
C THR A 72 2.05 -12.56 2.61
N LEU A 73 2.88 -11.80 1.90
CA LEU A 73 3.24 -12.04 0.52
C LEU A 73 4.75 -12.26 0.38
N ALA A 74 5.14 -13.06 -0.61
CA ALA A 74 6.49 -13.12 -1.14
C ALA A 74 6.48 -12.49 -2.55
N PRO A 75 6.77 -11.18 -2.67
CA PRO A 75 6.73 -10.52 -3.95
C PRO A 75 7.88 -10.95 -4.88
N GLU A 76 7.57 -11.07 -6.15
CA GLU A 76 8.56 -11.21 -7.21
C GLU A 76 9.22 -9.86 -7.52
N SER A 77 10.44 -9.91 -8.06
CA SER A 77 11.21 -8.73 -8.43
C SER A 77 11.66 -8.83 -9.89
N PRO A 78 11.63 -7.72 -10.67
CA PRO A 78 11.08 -6.42 -10.28
C PRO A 78 9.53 -6.40 -10.29
N PRO A 79 8.89 -5.53 -9.49
CA PRO A 79 7.46 -5.25 -9.62
C PRO A 79 7.15 -4.55 -10.96
N PHE A 80 5.90 -4.62 -11.40
CA PHE A 80 5.44 -3.90 -12.60
C PHE A 80 5.26 -2.40 -12.33
N LYS A 81 4.86 -2.03 -11.11
CA LYS A 81 4.68 -0.64 -10.68
C LYS A 81 4.91 -0.50 -9.18
N GLY A 82 5.62 0.56 -8.77
CA GLY A 82 5.86 0.89 -7.37
C GLY A 82 6.58 -0.21 -6.58
N GLN A 83 6.72 -0.02 -5.27
CA GLN A 83 7.31 -1.05 -4.41
C GLN A 83 6.27 -2.11 -4.03
N ALA A 84 6.61 -3.39 -4.22
CA ALA A 84 5.72 -4.47 -3.81
C ALA A 84 5.68 -4.64 -2.28
N PRO A 85 4.53 -4.43 -1.61
CA PRO A 85 4.39 -4.67 -0.19
C PRO A 85 4.48 -6.16 0.15
N ARG A 86 5.08 -6.47 1.30
CA ARG A 86 5.09 -7.83 1.88
C ARG A 86 3.79 -8.17 2.60
N THR A 87 2.94 -7.19 2.83
CA THR A 87 1.65 -7.37 3.52
C THR A 87 0.59 -6.49 2.91
N VAL A 88 -0.58 -7.07 2.66
CA VAL A 88 -1.78 -6.35 2.20
C VAL A 88 -2.96 -6.72 3.09
N LEU A 89 -3.88 -5.76 3.26
CA LEU A 89 -5.14 -5.95 3.96
C LEU A 89 -6.29 -6.09 2.96
N THR A 90 -7.24 -6.95 3.28
CA THR A 90 -8.49 -7.07 2.53
C THR A 90 -9.65 -7.35 3.49
N ALA A 91 -10.87 -7.04 3.09
CA ALA A 91 -12.05 -7.34 3.92
C ALA A 91 -12.19 -8.85 4.14
N LEU A 92 -12.92 -9.27 5.17
CA LEU A 92 -13.05 -10.69 5.53
C LEU A 92 -13.60 -11.54 4.38
N ASP A 93 -14.68 -11.04 3.78
CA ASP A 93 -15.51 -11.81 2.86
C ASP A 93 -15.75 -11.04 1.58
N SER A 94 -16.04 -11.78 0.51
CA SER A 94 -16.31 -11.22 -0.81
C SER A 94 -17.53 -10.30 -0.84
N ASP A 95 -18.48 -10.49 0.07
CA ASP A 95 -19.66 -9.63 0.23
C ASP A 95 -19.30 -8.22 0.71
N GLN A 96 -18.12 -8.06 1.32
CA GLN A 96 -17.54 -6.78 1.73
C GLN A 96 -16.39 -6.36 0.79
N CYS A 97 -16.40 -6.84 -0.45
CA CYS A 97 -15.34 -6.65 -1.45
C CYS A 97 -13.99 -7.27 -1.05
N GLY A 98 -13.97 -8.24 -0.13
CA GLY A 98 -12.75 -8.93 0.31
C GLY A 98 -12.21 -9.89 -0.74
N ALA A 99 -10.89 -9.89 -0.94
CA ALA A 99 -10.21 -10.78 -1.86
C ALA A 99 -10.04 -12.18 -1.25
N SER A 100 -10.48 -13.20 -2.00
CA SER A 100 -10.27 -14.61 -1.62
C SER A 100 -8.95 -15.11 -2.19
N ALA A 101 -7.95 -15.28 -1.33
CA ALA A 101 -6.64 -15.80 -1.72
C ALA A 101 -6.31 -17.09 -0.95
N ALA A 102 -5.72 -18.07 -1.63
CA ALA A 102 -5.25 -19.30 -1.01
C ALA A 102 -3.75 -19.21 -0.70
N THR A 103 -3.32 -19.72 0.46
CA THR A 103 -1.89 -19.82 0.78
C THR A 103 -1.21 -20.80 -0.17
N GLY A 104 -0.04 -20.42 -0.68
CA GLY A 104 0.73 -21.13 -1.71
C GLY A 104 0.35 -20.77 -3.15
N ASP A 105 -0.79 -20.09 -3.35
CA ASP A 105 -1.20 -19.62 -4.67
C ASP A 105 -0.57 -18.26 -4.99
N ARG A 106 -0.51 -17.98 -6.29
CA ARG A 106 0.19 -16.82 -6.83
C ARG A 106 -0.75 -15.91 -7.61
N TYR A 107 -0.65 -14.62 -7.35
CA TYR A 107 -1.57 -13.61 -7.89
C TYR A 107 -0.83 -12.37 -8.37
N LEU A 108 -1.45 -11.68 -9.33
CA LEU A 108 -1.19 -10.30 -9.71
C LEU A 108 -2.03 -9.40 -8.80
N PHE A 109 -1.38 -8.49 -8.09
CA PHE A 109 -1.98 -7.56 -7.16
C PHE A 109 -1.93 -6.13 -7.70
N TYR A 110 -3.04 -5.40 -7.55
CA TYR A 110 -3.16 -3.96 -7.73
C TYR A 110 -3.44 -3.37 -6.35
N SER A 111 -2.40 -2.93 -5.64
CA SER A 111 -2.56 -2.53 -4.24
C SER A 111 -2.63 -1.02 -4.08
N HIS A 112 -3.45 -0.56 -3.13
CA HIS A 112 -3.68 0.86 -2.86
C HIS A 112 -3.40 1.18 -1.40
N ARG A 113 -2.81 2.32 -1.12
CA ARG A 113 -2.57 2.80 0.24
C ARG A 113 -3.78 3.64 0.67
N SER A 114 -4.35 3.33 1.83
CA SER A 114 -5.55 4.01 2.33
C SER A 114 -5.26 4.60 3.71
N GLY A 115 -4.85 5.87 3.72
CA GLY A 115 -4.73 6.69 4.95
C GLY A 115 -3.84 6.12 6.05
N GLY A 116 -2.92 5.21 5.72
CA GLY A 116 -2.10 4.46 6.67
C GLY A 116 -1.01 3.66 5.96
N LEU A 117 -0.22 2.89 6.72
CA LEU A 117 0.98 2.25 6.17
C LEU A 117 0.73 0.99 5.36
N LEU A 118 -0.40 0.35 5.60
CA LEU A 118 -0.74 -0.93 5.00
C LEU A 118 -1.49 -0.72 3.70
N HIS A 119 -1.03 -1.44 2.67
CA HIS A 119 -1.73 -1.52 1.41
C HIS A 119 -3.02 -2.31 1.59
N ARG A 120 -4.06 -1.91 0.87
CA ARG A 120 -5.35 -2.56 0.79
C ARG A 120 -5.59 -3.07 -0.62
N ILE A 121 -6.31 -4.18 -0.70
CA ILE A 121 -6.80 -4.76 -1.96
C ILE A 121 -8.28 -5.13 -1.81
N SER A 122 -9.03 -4.99 -2.89
CA SER A 122 -10.34 -5.60 -3.04
C SER A 122 -10.28 -6.84 -3.94
N ILE A 123 -11.41 -7.52 -4.09
CA ILE A 123 -11.53 -8.67 -4.99
C ILE A 123 -11.23 -8.35 -6.46
N PHE A 124 -11.46 -7.12 -6.91
CA PHE A 124 -11.20 -6.71 -8.29
C PHE A 124 -9.73 -6.43 -8.56
N ASP A 125 -8.96 -6.26 -7.49
CA ASP A 125 -7.58 -5.84 -7.52
C ASP A 125 -6.62 -7.03 -7.45
N MET A 126 -7.15 -8.25 -7.49
CA MET A 126 -6.37 -9.48 -7.43
C MET A 126 -6.80 -10.44 -8.54
N LYS A 127 -5.84 -10.92 -9.33
CA LYS A 127 -6.07 -11.86 -10.43
C LYS A 127 -5.06 -13.00 -10.33
N THR A 128 -5.45 -14.22 -10.69
CA THR A 128 -4.50 -15.36 -10.70
C THR A 128 -3.33 -15.04 -11.64
N ALA A 129 -2.10 -15.21 -11.14
CA ALA A 129 -0.92 -14.89 -11.94
C ALA A 129 -0.59 -16.01 -12.95
N PRO A 130 -0.20 -15.66 -14.19
CA PRO A 130 0.35 -16.63 -15.14
C PRO A 130 1.69 -17.17 -14.63
N SER A 131 2.03 -18.44 -14.94
CA SER A 131 3.27 -19.16 -14.51
C SER A 131 4.55 -18.31 -14.60
N PRO A 132 5.57 -18.53 -13.75
CA PRO A 132 6.81 -17.76 -13.79
C PRO A 132 7.43 -17.81 -15.20
N GLY A 133 7.70 -16.64 -15.80
CA GLY A 133 8.17 -16.53 -17.20
C GLY A 133 7.08 -16.59 -18.27
N GLY A 134 5.80 -16.62 -17.89
CA GLY A 134 4.69 -16.36 -18.80
C GLY A 134 4.69 -14.90 -19.30
N PRO A 135 3.99 -14.59 -20.40
CA PRO A 135 3.89 -13.21 -20.86
C PRO A 135 3.33 -12.36 -19.72
N ALA A 136 3.94 -11.19 -19.49
CA ALA A 136 3.35 -10.15 -18.66
C ALA A 136 1.87 -9.97 -19.07
N PRO A 137 0.96 -9.67 -18.14
CA PRO A 137 -0.45 -9.46 -18.46
C PRO A 137 -0.54 -8.53 -19.68
N ALA A 138 -1.12 -9.04 -20.78
CA ALA A 138 -1.08 -8.38 -22.07
C ALA A 138 -1.61 -6.95 -21.92
N GLY A 139 -0.79 -5.95 -22.29
CA GLY A 139 -1.13 -4.53 -22.22
C GLY A 139 -0.56 -3.75 -21.02
N LEU A 140 0.17 -4.36 -20.07
CA LEU A 140 0.83 -3.62 -18.99
C LEU A 140 2.20 -3.02 -19.38
N HIS A 141 2.91 -3.65 -20.32
CA HIS A 141 4.20 -3.20 -20.85
C HIS A 141 4.35 -3.54 -22.32
N GLN A 142 3.34 -3.29 -23.16
CA GLN A 142 3.57 -3.40 -24.61
C GLN A 142 4.18 -2.10 -25.11
N PRO A 143 5.52 -2.00 -25.31
CA PRO A 143 6.03 -1.05 -26.27
C PRO A 143 5.46 -1.48 -27.62
N ALA A 144 4.83 -0.54 -28.32
CA ALA A 144 4.34 -0.72 -29.67
C ALA A 144 5.52 -0.92 -30.62
N SER A 145 6.08 -2.12 -30.67
CA SER A 145 7.10 -2.47 -31.66
C SER A 145 7.08 -3.97 -31.93
N ALA A 146 6.15 -4.39 -32.80
CA ALA A 146 6.27 -5.63 -33.60
C ALA A 146 5.15 -5.79 -34.65
N ALA A 147 4.32 -4.77 -34.92
CA ALA A 147 3.38 -4.80 -36.03
C ALA A 147 3.47 -3.47 -36.79
N GLY A 148 3.61 -3.56 -38.12
CA GLY A 148 3.85 -2.43 -39.00
C GLY A 148 2.95 -1.22 -38.69
N HIS A 149 3.59 -0.05 -38.66
CA HIS A 149 3.12 1.26 -38.24
C HIS A 149 1.59 1.51 -38.24
N PRO A 150 1.07 1.98 -37.10
CA PRO A 150 0.22 3.16 -37.04
C PRO A 150 1.01 4.37 -36.51
N GLU A 151 0.60 5.56 -36.94
CA GLU A 151 1.08 6.89 -36.49
C GLU A 151 1.20 7.01 -34.96
N PRO A 152 2.07 7.90 -34.43
CA PRO A 152 2.46 7.88 -33.03
C PRO A 152 1.23 8.11 -32.14
N ALA A 153 0.91 7.13 -31.30
CA ALA A 153 0.00 7.35 -30.19
C ALA A 153 0.71 8.29 -29.21
N TRP A 154 0.40 9.59 -29.27
CA TRP A 154 0.92 10.57 -28.33
C TRP A 154 0.35 10.24 -26.94
N HIS A 155 1.02 9.36 -26.19
CA HIS A 155 0.74 9.09 -24.77
C HIS A 155 1.34 10.18 -23.87
N LEU A 156 1.47 11.40 -24.39
CA LEU A 156 2.04 12.55 -23.69
C LEU A 156 0.92 13.51 -23.32
N TYR A 157 0.65 13.64 -22.03
CA TYR A 157 -0.36 14.56 -21.52
C TYR A 157 0.31 15.62 -20.67
N TYR A 158 0.25 16.87 -21.12
CA TYR A 158 0.56 18.01 -20.28
C TYR A 158 -0.52 18.14 -19.20
N ARG A 159 -0.12 18.09 -17.93
CA ARG A 159 -1.03 18.09 -16.78
C ARG A 159 -0.73 19.25 -15.83
N PRO A 160 -0.99 20.50 -16.24
CA PRO A 160 -0.80 21.68 -15.38
C PRO A 160 -1.74 21.71 -14.17
N ASP A 161 -2.77 20.86 -14.18
CA ASP A 161 -3.72 20.66 -13.09
C ASP A 161 -3.19 19.75 -11.99
N VAL A 162 -2.20 18.89 -12.29
CA VAL A 162 -1.63 17.98 -11.29
C VAL A 162 -0.98 18.80 -10.16
N ARG A 163 -1.32 18.43 -8.94
CA ARG A 163 -0.74 19.01 -7.71
C ARG A 163 0.11 17.95 -7.03
N ILE A 164 1.22 18.37 -6.46
CA ILE A 164 2.07 17.47 -5.68
C ILE A 164 2.08 17.97 -4.25
N HIS A 165 1.64 17.13 -3.34
CA HIS A 165 1.60 17.44 -1.91
C HIS A 165 2.68 16.63 -1.22
N GLY A 166 3.58 17.32 -0.52
CA GLY A 166 4.48 16.69 0.44
C GLY A 166 3.86 16.72 1.84
N GLU A 167 4.60 16.21 2.82
CA GLU A 167 4.15 16.16 4.22
C GLU A 167 3.72 17.52 4.79
N LYS A 168 4.36 18.60 4.35
CA LYS A 168 4.13 19.96 4.85
C LYS A 168 3.11 20.73 4.00
N GLY A 169 2.43 20.05 3.08
CA GLY A 169 1.46 20.64 2.16
C GLY A 169 1.96 20.70 0.71
N PRO A 170 1.39 21.57 -0.13
CA PRO A 170 1.67 21.60 -1.56
C PRO A 170 3.13 21.99 -1.85
N LEU A 171 3.77 21.21 -2.72
CA LEU A 171 5.11 21.47 -3.23
C LEU A 171 5.02 22.33 -4.50
N PRO A 172 5.91 23.30 -4.68
CA PRO A 172 5.94 24.10 -5.91
C PRO A 172 6.36 23.22 -7.08
N THR A 173 5.47 23.07 -8.05
CA THR A 173 5.80 22.50 -9.37
C THR A 173 6.39 23.60 -10.24
N GLU A 174 7.73 23.76 -10.21
CA GLU A 174 8.42 24.54 -11.23
C GLU A 174 8.43 23.75 -12.55
N GLY A 175 7.97 24.36 -13.64
CA GLY A 175 7.79 23.72 -14.95
C GLY A 175 6.49 22.90 -15.07
N MET A 176 6.25 22.29 -16.24
CA MET A 176 4.97 21.67 -16.57
C MET A 176 5.02 20.15 -16.31
N PRO A 177 4.21 19.59 -15.38
CA PRO A 177 4.11 18.14 -15.21
C PRO A 177 3.58 17.47 -16.46
N VAL A 178 4.09 16.27 -16.75
CA VAL A 178 3.72 15.50 -17.94
C VAL A 178 3.48 14.05 -17.57
N ILE A 179 2.41 13.47 -18.07
CA ILE A 179 2.21 12.02 -18.03
C ILE A 179 2.69 11.44 -19.35
N TYR A 180 3.68 10.55 -19.29
CA TYR A 180 4.12 9.75 -20.42
C TYR A 180 4.06 8.27 -20.05
N ASP A 181 3.48 7.45 -20.93
CA ASP A 181 3.33 6.01 -20.73
C ASP A 181 2.95 5.66 -19.27
N HIS A 182 1.85 6.26 -18.82
CA HIS A 182 1.24 5.97 -17.52
C HIS A 182 2.03 6.42 -16.28
N SER A 183 3.07 7.20 -16.49
CA SER A 183 3.99 7.62 -15.43
C SER A 183 4.07 9.14 -15.37
N LEU A 184 4.09 9.69 -14.16
CA LEU A 184 4.21 11.13 -13.96
C LEU A 184 5.68 11.53 -14.03
N TYR A 185 6.02 12.39 -14.97
CA TYR A 185 7.32 13.00 -15.13
C TYR A 185 7.29 14.46 -14.72
N LEU A 186 8.38 14.89 -14.12
CA LEU A 186 8.61 16.27 -13.69
C LEU A 186 9.96 16.74 -14.21
N PRO A 187 10.10 18.04 -14.50
CA PRO A 187 11.39 18.60 -14.88
C PRO A 187 12.39 18.44 -13.73
N LEU A 188 13.67 18.24 -14.06
CA LEU A 188 14.74 18.05 -13.08
C LEU A 188 14.80 19.17 -12.01
N SER A 189 14.43 20.40 -12.38
CA SER A 189 14.36 21.56 -11.47
C SER A 189 13.43 21.31 -10.27
N PHE A 190 12.31 20.61 -10.46
CA PHE A 190 11.38 20.27 -9.39
C PHE A 190 12.07 19.57 -8.23
N TYR A 191 12.93 18.58 -8.51
CA TYR A 191 13.55 17.74 -7.48
C TYR A 191 14.55 18.51 -6.63
N ARG A 192 15.23 19.51 -7.21
CA ARG A 192 16.14 20.41 -6.48
C ARG A 192 15.38 21.23 -5.44
N GLY A 193 14.23 21.78 -5.81
CA GLY A 193 13.39 22.61 -4.94
C GLY A 193 12.57 21.81 -3.92
N ALA A 194 11.93 20.73 -4.35
CA ALA A 194 10.97 19.96 -3.56
C ALA A 194 11.62 19.13 -2.44
N PHE A 195 12.76 18.50 -2.72
CA PHE A 195 13.44 17.63 -1.76
C PHE A 195 14.64 18.29 -1.09
N GLY A 196 15.04 19.49 -1.54
CA GLY A 196 16.21 20.21 -1.01
C GLY A 196 17.54 19.52 -1.34
N LEU A 197 17.58 18.74 -2.42
CA LEU A 197 18.68 17.84 -2.76
C LEU A 197 19.53 18.35 -3.93
N ALA A 198 20.75 17.83 -3.99
CA ALA A 198 21.59 17.90 -5.18
C ALA A 198 21.06 16.90 -6.23
N ALA A 199 20.31 17.40 -7.21
CA ALA A 199 19.91 16.67 -8.40
C ALA A 199 20.66 17.22 -9.62
N ASP A 200 21.52 16.44 -10.26
CA ASP A 200 22.42 16.91 -11.32
C ASP A 200 22.34 16.03 -12.57
N TRP A 201 22.38 16.66 -13.74
CA TRP A 201 22.55 15.98 -15.03
C TRP A 201 24.04 15.82 -15.33
N LEU A 202 24.50 14.59 -15.52
CA LEU A 202 25.88 14.25 -15.88
C LEU A 202 25.91 13.73 -17.32
N PRO A 203 26.22 14.58 -18.31
CA PRO A 203 26.11 14.23 -19.73
C PRO A 203 27.09 13.16 -20.18
N GLU A 204 28.34 13.18 -19.68
CA GLU A 204 29.37 12.19 -20.05
C GLU A 204 29.00 10.77 -19.61
N GLU A 205 28.23 10.65 -18.53
CA GLU A 205 27.82 9.37 -17.94
C GLU A 205 26.43 8.92 -18.40
N HIS A 206 25.70 9.81 -19.10
CA HIS A 206 24.28 9.67 -19.40
C HIS A 206 23.44 9.38 -18.15
N THR A 207 23.70 10.09 -17.05
CA THR A 207 23.02 9.85 -15.76
C THR A 207 22.43 11.11 -15.15
N VAL A 208 21.22 10.97 -14.59
CA VAL A 208 20.71 11.90 -13.57
C VAL A 208 21.15 11.38 -12.20
N SER A 209 21.93 12.20 -11.50
CA SER A 209 22.45 11.88 -10.17
C SER A 209 21.66 12.61 -9.08
N PHE A 210 21.14 11.85 -8.13
CA PHE A 210 20.53 12.34 -6.90
C PHE A 210 21.44 11.99 -5.71
N ARG A 211 21.63 12.94 -4.78
CA ARG A 211 22.43 12.72 -3.58
C ARG A 211 21.70 13.11 -2.31
N SER A 212 21.76 12.25 -1.30
CA SER A 212 21.13 12.47 0.02
C SER A 212 21.88 13.48 0.89
N THR A 213 23.18 13.64 0.67
CA THR A 213 24.03 14.58 1.41
C THR A 213 25.06 15.27 0.50
N GLY A 214 25.31 16.56 0.76
CA GLY A 214 26.34 17.35 0.08
C GLY A 214 25.81 18.61 -0.62
N ALA A 215 26.70 19.58 -0.83
CA ALA A 215 26.42 20.70 -1.73
C ALA A 215 26.18 20.14 -3.14
N ALA A 216 25.20 20.71 -3.86
CA ALA A 216 25.07 20.49 -5.30
C ALA A 216 26.45 20.62 -5.93
N ILE A 217 26.82 19.70 -6.81
CA ILE A 217 27.97 20.01 -7.67
C ILE A 217 27.37 21.09 -8.55
N SER A 218 27.61 22.36 -8.21
CA SER A 218 27.49 23.43 -9.18
C SER A 218 28.50 23.08 -10.26
N THR A 219 28.09 22.25 -11.22
CA THR A 219 28.47 22.48 -12.60
C THR A 219 27.96 23.88 -12.88
N THR A 220 28.86 24.83 -12.64
CA THR A 220 28.67 26.24 -12.92
C THR A 220 28.69 26.29 -14.44
N GLY A 221 27.51 26.11 -15.01
CA GLY A 221 27.32 25.75 -16.40
C GLY A 221 26.14 24.80 -16.46
N SER A 222 24.99 25.33 -16.86
CA SER A 222 23.92 24.55 -17.46
C SER A 222 24.57 23.58 -18.45
N ALA A 223 24.86 22.34 -18.03
CA ALA A 223 25.40 21.34 -18.92
C ALA A 223 24.40 21.23 -20.05
N ALA A 224 24.84 21.48 -21.28
CA ALA A 224 23.97 21.42 -22.44
C ALA A 224 23.28 20.05 -22.39
N LEU A 225 21.95 20.06 -22.37
CA LEU A 225 21.18 18.86 -22.61
C LEU A 225 21.62 18.31 -23.97
N PRO A 226 21.59 16.98 -24.19
CA PRO A 226 22.06 16.35 -25.42
C PRO A 226 21.69 17.21 -26.64
N GLU A 227 22.72 17.70 -27.35
CA GLU A 227 22.56 18.53 -28.55
C GLU A 227 21.98 17.67 -29.66
N ASP A 228 20.66 17.46 -29.62
CA ASP A 228 19.91 17.04 -30.79
C ASP A 228 18.77 18.03 -30.99
N GLU A 229 19.05 19.06 -31.80
CA GLU A 229 18.11 20.12 -32.20
C GLU A 229 16.78 19.56 -32.76
N HIS A 230 16.75 18.29 -33.20
CA HIS A 230 15.54 17.63 -33.69
C HIS A 230 14.54 17.23 -32.59
N ALA A 231 15.01 16.95 -31.36
CA ALA A 231 14.14 16.60 -30.22
C ALA A 231 13.57 17.86 -29.53
N ALA A 232 14.35 18.94 -29.46
CA ALA A 232 13.97 20.17 -28.77
C ALA A 232 12.80 20.93 -29.44
N ALA A 233 12.52 20.68 -30.72
CA ALA A 233 11.50 21.40 -31.49
C ALA A 233 10.21 20.61 -31.76
N SER A 234 10.17 19.30 -31.50
CA SER A 234 9.08 18.44 -31.97
C SER A 234 7.94 18.24 -30.97
N GLY A 235 8.10 18.67 -29.70
CA GLY A 235 7.11 18.42 -28.64
C GLY A 235 6.93 16.94 -28.32
N VAL A 236 7.85 16.08 -28.78
CA VAL A 236 7.87 14.62 -28.56
C VAL A 236 8.98 14.29 -27.56
N PRO A 237 8.75 13.36 -26.62
CA PRO A 237 9.79 12.87 -25.73
C PRO A 237 10.92 12.17 -26.49
N PHE A 238 12.17 12.49 -26.15
CA PHE A 238 13.36 11.84 -26.68
C PHE A 238 14.09 11.08 -25.57
N PHE A 239 14.38 9.79 -25.81
CA PHE A 239 14.99 8.85 -24.86
C PHE A 239 16.43 8.50 -25.29
N PRO A 240 17.46 9.17 -24.75
CA PRO A 240 18.85 8.90 -25.14
C PRO A 240 19.55 7.82 -24.30
N GLY A 241 18.81 6.98 -23.57
CA GLY A 241 19.37 5.98 -22.67
C GLY A 241 19.82 6.55 -21.33
N ILE A 242 19.08 7.53 -20.78
CA ILE A 242 19.45 8.19 -19.52
C ILE A 242 19.16 7.27 -18.34
N ARG A 243 20.13 7.09 -17.44
CA ARG A 243 19.96 6.30 -16.22
C ARG A 243 19.80 7.18 -14.99
N ILE A 244 19.12 6.65 -13.97
CA ILE A 244 18.96 7.32 -12.67
C ILE A 244 19.96 6.70 -11.69
N VAL A 245 20.73 7.55 -10.99
CA VAL A 245 21.70 7.13 -9.97
C VAL A 245 21.39 7.86 -8.68
N PHE A 246 21.27 7.12 -7.57
CA PHE A 246 21.07 7.67 -6.24
C PHE A 246 22.23 7.25 -5.32
N ASP A 247 22.93 8.24 -4.74
CA ASP A 247 24.11 8.01 -3.88
C ASP A 247 25.13 7.01 -4.48
N GLY A 248 25.35 7.10 -5.81
CA GLY A 248 26.28 6.25 -6.55
C GLY A 248 25.73 4.85 -6.92
N THR A 249 24.49 4.53 -6.56
CA THR A 249 23.82 3.28 -6.93
C THR A 249 22.82 3.53 -8.05
N GLU A 250 22.88 2.72 -9.11
CA GLU A 250 21.89 2.78 -10.19
C GLU A 250 20.51 2.35 -9.67
N VAL A 251 19.50 3.17 -9.97
CA VAL A 251 18.12 2.90 -9.60
C VAL A 251 17.49 2.02 -10.68
N PRO A 252 17.11 0.76 -10.37
CA PRO A 252 16.42 -0.08 -11.33
C PRO A 252 15.03 0.52 -11.61
N SER A 253 14.81 0.93 -12.85
CA SER A 253 13.56 1.55 -13.30
C SER A 253 13.19 1.02 -14.67
N SER A 254 11.91 0.70 -14.88
CA SER A 254 11.35 0.47 -16.22
C SER A 254 11.05 1.78 -16.95
N GLU A 255 11.02 2.90 -16.21
CA GLU A 255 10.77 4.25 -16.71
C GLU A 255 12.10 5.01 -16.88
N GLU A 256 12.39 5.45 -18.11
CA GLU A 256 13.61 6.18 -18.45
C GLU A 256 13.36 7.70 -18.48
N PRO A 257 14.22 8.54 -17.87
CA PRO A 257 14.21 9.98 -18.10
C PRO A 257 14.32 10.35 -19.58
N PHE A 258 13.68 11.45 -19.99
CA PHE A 258 13.66 11.90 -21.37
C PHE A 258 13.82 13.41 -21.51
N LEU A 259 14.20 13.86 -22.70
CA LEU A 259 14.19 15.27 -23.08
C LEU A 259 12.87 15.63 -23.74
N LEU A 260 12.29 16.75 -23.33
CA LEU A 260 11.11 17.34 -23.96
C LEU A 260 11.25 18.86 -23.97
N CYS A 261 11.13 19.47 -25.14
CA CYS A 261 11.22 20.92 -25.32
C CYS A 261 12.49 21.56 -24.71
N GLY A 262 13.62 20.83 -24.72
CA GLY A 262 14.87 21.31 -24.13
C GLY A 262 14.87 21.32 -22.61
N GLU A 263 14.02 20.53 -21.95
CA GLU A 263 14.05 20.25 -20.52
C GLU A 263 14.19 18.74 -20.27
N LEU A 264 14.91 18.38 -19.21
CA LEU A 264 15.06 16.98 -18.79
C LEU A 264 13.95 16.61 -17.82
N TYR A 265 13.14 15.63 -18.22
CA TYR A 265 12.04 15.09 -17.46
C TYR A 265 12.45 13.77 -16.81
N VAL A 266 12.20 13.66 -15.51
CA VAL A 266 12.54 12.50 -14.68
C VAL A 266 11.25 11.93 -14.10
N PRO A 267 11.06 10.60 -14.07
CA PRO A 267 9.87 10.01 -13.49
C PRO A 267 9.84 10.23 -11.98
N LEU A 268 8.72 10.75 -11.47
CA LEU A 268 8.55 11.14 -10.06
C LEU A 268 8.74 9.96 -9.13
N ARG A 269 8.13 8.82 -9.45
CA ARG A 269 8.04 7.70 -8.52
C ARG A 269 9.41 7.04 -8.27
N PRO A 270 10.17 6.58 -9.28
CA PRO A 270 11.50 6.02 -9.06
C PRO A 270 12.44 6.95 -8.27
N ALA A 271 12.36 8.26 -8.51
CA ALA A 271 13.14 9.25 -7.78
C ALA A 271 12.65 9.43 -6.32
N ALA A 272 11.35 9.69 -6.11
CA ALA A 272 10.75 9.89 -4.78
C ALA A 272 10.97 8.67 -3.86
N GLU A 273 10.87 7.47 -4.43
CA GLU A 273 11.03 6.22 -3.72
C GLU A 273 12.43 6.01 -3.14
N GLN A 274 13.48 6.50 -3.80
CA GLN A 274 14.84 6.46 -3.24
C GLN A 274 15.00 7.35 -2.01
N PHE A 275 14.21 8.42 -1.91
CA PHE A 275 14.19 9.31 -0.75
C PHE A 275 13.31 8.80 0.40
N GLY A 276 12.83 7.55 0.30
CA GLY A 276 11.96 6.98 1.33
C GLY A 276 10.53 7.48 1.28
N TYR A 277 10.11 8.10 0.17
CA TYR A 277 8.72 8.48 -0.07
C TYR A 277 7.99 7.43 -0.92
N GLU A 278 6.67 7.45 -0.85
CA GLU A 278 5.78 6.80 -1.80
C GLU A 278 4.84 7.84 -2.40
N ALA A 279 4.51 7.65 -3.67
CA ALA A 279 3.64 8.54 -4.42
C ALA A 279 2.27 7.88 -4.65
N ALA A 280 1.24 8.40 -3.95
CA ALA A 280 -0.14 7.96 -4.10
C ALA A 280 -0.95 8.94 -4.94
N TRP A 281 -1.84 8.43 -5.80
CA TRP A 281 -2.72 9.24 -6.63
C TRP A 281 -4.10 9.39 -5.99
N THR A 282 -4.53 10.64 -5.79
CA THR A 282 -5.85 10.98 -5.24
C THR A 282 -6.43 12.18 -5.98
N ASP A 283 -7.47 11.98 -6.79
CA ASP A 283 -8.27 13.04 -7.42
C ASP A 283 -7.45 14.15 -8.14
N GLY A 284 -6.47 13.75 -8.95
CA GLY A 284 -5.60 14.70 -9.66
C GLY A 284 -4.47 15.30 -8.83
N THR A 285 -4.37 14.92 -7.56
CA THR A 285 -3.24 15.22 -6.68
C THR A 285 -2.36 13.98 -6.51
N VAL A 286 -1.05 14.17 -6.51
CA VAL A 286 -0.09 13.16 -6.08
C VAL A 286 0.39 13.50 -4.68
N GLU A 287 0.11 12.63 -3.73
CA GLU A 287 0.56 12.74 -2.35
C GLU A 287 1.87 11.98 -2.17
N LEU A 288 2.91 12.69 -1.76
CA LEU A 288 4.19 12.13 -1.35
C LEU A 288 4.18 11.95 0.15
N SER A 289 4.19 10.70 0.58
CA SER A 289 4.20 10.34 1.99
C SER A 289 5.39 9.44 2.33
N PRO A 290 5.96 9.54 3.55
CA PRO A 290 6.99 8.62 4.01
C PRO A 290 6.56 7.16 3.90
N ARG A 291 7.47 6.30 3.44
CA ARG A 291 7.30 4.85 3.43
C ARG A 291 7.03 4.28 4.82
N ALA A 292 7.80 4.77 5.79
CA ALA A 292 7.63 4.47 7.20
C ALA A 292 7.46 5.79 7.97
N PRO A 293 6.49 5.88 8.89
CA PRO A 293 6.31 7.07 9.70
C PRO A 293 7.43 7.18 10.74
N PHE A 294 8.09 6.07 11.06
CA PHE A 294 9.13 5.99 12.09
C PHE A 294 10.41 5.42 11.47
N ALA A 295 11.54 6.08 11.72
CA ALA A 295 12.85 5.61 11.31
C ALA A 295 13.32 4.43 12.17
N SER A 296 12.89 4.36 13.43
CA SER A 296 13.26 3.31 14.38
C SER A 296 12.16 3.03 15.40
N ALA A 297 12.26 1.88 16.09
CA ALA A 297 11.36 1.53 17.19
C ALA A 297 11.54 2.46 18.42
N ALA A 298 12.71 3.10 18.56
CA ALA A 298 12.98 4.05 19.63
C ALA A 298 12.14 5.33 19.51
N ASP A 299 11.76 5.70 18.29
CA ASP A 299 10.96 6.89 17.98
C ASP A 299 9.45 6.63 18.07
N ALA A 300 9.06 5.34 18.11
CA ALA A 300 7.68 4.88 18.00
C ALA A 300 7.15 4.35 19.34
N LYS A 301 6.31 5.14 20.01
CA LYS A 301 5.66 4.76 21.27
C LYS A 301 4.31 4.13 21.02
N LEU A 302 4.04 3.02 21.71
CA LEU A 302 2.74 2.36 21.62
C LEU A 302 1.65 3.21 22.28
N ALA A 303 0.58 3.47 21.55
CA ALA A 303 -0.62 4.16 22.02
C ALA A 303 -1.86 3.30 21.77
N LEU A 304 -2.85 3.42 22.65
CA LEU A 304 -4.17 2.81 22.48
C LEU A 304 -5.23 3.90 22.45
N LYS A 305 -6.15 3.81 21.50
CA LYS A 305 -7.32 4.67 21.42
C LYS A 305 -8.60 3.85 21.38
N LEU A 306 -9.65 4.38 21.99
CA LEU A 306 -11.02 3.92 21.77
C LEU A 306 -11.65 4.88 20.76
N VAL A 307 -11.84 4.40 19.54
CA VAL A 307 -12.34 5.20 18.43
C VAL A 307 -13.83 5.04 18.32
N SER A 308 -14.55 6.15 18.30
CA SER A 308 -16.01 6.15 18.23
C SER A 308 -16.50 5.56 16.90
N GLY A 309 -17.47 4.64 16.95
CA GLY A 309 -18.21 4.18 15.77
C GLY A 309 -19.16 5.24 15.18
N ARG A 310 -19.40 6.36 15.88
CA ARG A 310 -20.19 7.50 15.40
C ARG A 310 -19.27 8.51 14.71
N MET A 311 -19.73 9.07 13.57
CA MET A 311 -18.96 10.05 12.78
C MET A 311 -18.47 11.27 13.59
N ASP A 312 -19.22 11.71 14.61
CA ASP A 312 -18.90 12.90 15.41
C ASP A 312 -18.42 12.61 16.84
N GLY A 313 -18.23 11.33 17.19
CA GLY A 313 -17.77 10.97 18.53
C GLY A 313 -16.24 11.13 18.66
N PRO A 314 -15.73 11.67 19.77
CA PRO A 314 -14.30 11.88 19.93
C PRO A 314 -13.56 10.57 20.20
N ASP A 315 -12.39 10.41 19.59
CA ASP A 315 -11.47 9.31 19.90
C ASP A 315 -10.92 9.47 21.32
N LEU A 316 -11.04 8.45 22.16
CA LEU A 316 -10.55 8.49 23.53
C LEU A 316 -9.11 7.96 23.58
N VAL A 317 -8.16 8.76 24.05
CA VAL A 317 -6.75 8.35 24.15
C VAL A 317 -6.51 7.73 25.52
N MET A 318 -6.00 6.50 25.55
CA MET A 318 -5.64 5.83 26.80
C MET A 318 -4.33 6.38 27.37
N GLU A 319 -4.38 6.81 28.62
CA GLU A 319 -3.23 7.30 29.37
C GLU A 319 -2.61 6.18 30.22
N GLN A 320 -3.46 5.37 30.88
CA GLN A 320 -3.02 4.28 31.72
C GLN A 320 -3.97 3.08 31.59
N LEU A 321 -3.40 1.89 31.56
CA LEU A 321 -4.11 0.62 31.48
C LEU A 321 -3.69 -0.25 32.66
N GLY A 322 -4.63 -0.51 33.57
CA GLY A 322 -4.44 -1.41 34.71
C GLY A 322 -5.12 -2.76 34.50
N SER A 323 -5.04 -3.64 35.50
CA SER A 323 -5.68 -4.96 35.43
C SER A 323 -7.21 -4.88 35.46
N GLU A 324 -7.79 -3.93 36.21
CA GLU A 324 -9.25 -3.83 36.43
C GLU A 324 -9.92 -2.65 35.71
N GLY A 325 -9.14 -1.66 35.28
CA GLY A 325 -9.66 -0.45 34.65
C GLY A 325 -8.57 0.36 33.97
N PHE A 326 -8.96 1.53 33.49
CA PHE A 326 -8.09 2.40 32.70
C PHE A 326 -8.44 3.86 32.91
N THR A 327 -7.49 4.73 32.58
CA THR A 327 -7.73 6.17 32.49
C THR A 327 -7.54 6.64 31.06
N TYR A 328 -8.41 7.55 30.63
CA TYR A 328 -8.40 8.08 29.28
C TYR A 328 -8.65 9.58 29.26
N ARG A 329 -8.16 10.23 28.20
CA ARG A 329 -8.46 11.62 27.89
C ARG A 329 -9.28 11.72 26.63
N ILE A 330 -10.08 12.77 26.55
CA ILE A 330 -10.78 13.19 25.35
C ILE A 330 -9.90 14.28 24.71
N PRO A 331 -9.23 14.02 23.57
CA PRO A 331 -8.47 15.03 22.86
C PRO A 331 -9.44 16.12 22.36
N GLU A 332 -9.03 17.38 22.47
CA GLU A 332 -9.84 18.52 22.06
C GLU A 332 -10.08 18.52 20.54
N SER A 333 -11.33 18.67 20.14
CA SER A 333 -11.70 18.87 18.75
C SER A 333 -11.33 20.29 18.31
N GLY A 334 -10.09 20.53 17.90
CA GLY A 334 -9.66 21.60 16.99
C GLY A 334 -10.05 23.08 17.27
N HIS A 335 -10.68 23.40 18.40
CA HIS A 335 -11.08 24.74 18.78
C HIS A 335 -10.44 25.09 20.12
N ALA A 336 -9.70 26.20 20.08
CA ALA A 336 -8.74 26.63 21.07
C ALA A 336 -9.26 26.75 22.51
N GLU A 337 -8.37 26.40 23.44
CA GLU A 337 -8.27 26.89 24.82
C GLU A 337 -9.42 26.52 25.79
N GLU A 338 -9.47 25.26 26.26
CA GLU A 338 -9.82 24.99 27.67
C GLU A 338 -8.64 24.27 28.38
N PRO A 339 -8.07 24.79 29.49
CA PRO A 339 -6.83 24.27 30.06
C PRO A 339 -6.86 22.86 30.67
N ASP A 340 -7.98 22.12 30.61
CA ASP A 340 -8.16 20.87 31.34
C ASP A 340 -8.82 19.78 30.47
N ALA A 341 -8.00 19.07 29.67
CA ALA A 341 -8.38 17.76 29.13
C ALA A 341 -8.66 16.81 30.32
N ARG A 342 -9.92 16.72 30.76
CA ARG A 342 -10.28 15.95 31.96
C ARG A 342 -9.97 14.47 31.76
N ILE A 343 -8.98 13.98 32.51
CA ILE A 343 -8.70 12.55 32.63
C ILE A 343 -9.93 11.90 33.28
N ARG A 344 -10.47 10.88 32.63
CA ARG A 344 -11.59 10.07 33.11
C ARG A 344 -11.11 8.67 33.41
N THR A 345 -11.88 7.95 34.22
CA THR A 345 -11.64 6.53 34.52
C THR A 345 -12.76 5.72 33.88
N GLY A 346 -12.41 4.55 33.33
CA GLY A 346 -13.36 3.56 32.82
C GLY A 346 -12.97 2.16 33.27
N SER A 347 -13.89 1.21 33.10
CA SER A 347 -13.65 -0.21 33.36
C SER A 347 -13.72 -1.03 32.08
N PHE A 348 -13.07 -2.18 32.04
CA PHE A 348 -13.16 -3.07 30.88
C PHE A 348 -14.55 -3.69 30.70
N LYS A 349 -15.33 -3.76 31.78
CA LYS A 349 -16.73 -4.17 31.70
C LYS A 349 -17.52 -3.21 30.81
N ASP A 350 -17.25 -1.90 30.92
CA ASP A 350 -17.91 -0.85 30.14
C ASP A 350 -17.68 -0.96 28.62
N LEU A 351 -16.62 -1.68 28.19
CA LEU A 351 -16.35 -1.95 26.77
C LEU A 351 -17.20 -3.10 26.21
N THR A 352 -17.83 -3.88 27.10
CA THR A 352 -18.63 -5.07 26.76
C THR A 352 -20.10 -4.94 27.16
N ASP A 353 -20.46 -3.86 27.85
CA ASP A 353 -21.79 -3.60 28.38
C ASP A 353 -22.58 -2.72 27.39
N PRO A 354 -23.64 -3.22 26.71
CA PRO A 354 -24.40 -2.45 25.74
C PRO A 354 -25.02 -1.15 26.27
N ASP A 355 -25.21 -1.03 27.59
CA ASP A 355 -25.77 0.16 28.23
C ASP A 355 -24.68 1.22 28.52
N SER A 356 -23.40 0.89 28.31
CA SER A 356 -22.28 1.80 28.51
C SER A 356 -22.03 2.68 27.27
N PRO A 357 -21.73 3.97 27.45
CA PRO A 357 -21.33 4.83 26.34
C PRO A 357 -20.00 4.41 25.68
N LEU A 358 -19.21 3.58 26.35
CA LEU A 358 -17.94 3.08 25.82
C LEU A 358 -18.10 1.85 24.91
N TYR A 359 -19.27 1.20 24.92
CA TYR A 359 -19.56 0.01 24.10
C TYR A 359 -19.44 0.26 22.60
N GLU A 360 -19.77 1.48 22.16
CA GLU A 360 -19.74 1.85 20.75
C GLU A 360 -18.33 2.23 20.24
N HIS A 361 -17.31 2.15 21.10
CA HIS A 361 -15.94 2.49 20.71
C HIS A 361 -15.14 1.24 20.34
N GLY A 362 -14.51 1.26 19.17
CA GLY A 362 -13.57 0.24 18.73
C GLY A 362 -12.18 0.46 19.33
N ILE A 363 -11.52 -0.62 19.77
CA ILE A 363 -10.13 -0.57 20.24
C ILE A 363 -9.21 -0.50 19.01
N ARG A 364 -8.36 0.52 18.95
CA ARG A 364 -7.32 0.69 17.92
C ARG A 364 -5.98 0.97 18.57
N LEU A 365 -4.92 0.38 18.02
CA LEU A 365 -3.55 0.53 18.52
C LEU A 365 -2.70 1.25 17.47
N PHE A 366 -1.85 2.14 17.96
CA PHE A 366 -1.04 3.01 17.13
C PHE A 366 0.41 2.98 17.61
N LEU A 367 1.32 3.20 16.67
CA LEU A 367 2.63 3.75 16.99
C LEU A 367 2.55 5.27 16.85
N SER A 368 3.12 5.97 17.80
CA SER A 368 3.06 7.44 17.88
C SER A 368 4.43 8.03 18.19
N SER A 369 4.71 9.17 17.57
CA SER A 369 5.83 10.06 17.85
C SER A 369 5.29 11.48 18.05
N ALA A 370 6.18 12.46 18.24
CA ALA A 370 5.76 13.86 18.32
C ALA A 370 5.14 14.37 17.02
N GLU A 371 5.52 13.82 15.86
CA GLU A 371 5.15 14.35 14.54
C GLU A 371 4.18 13.45 13.78
N ARG A 372 4.15 12.15 14.11
CA ARG A 372 3.47 11.14 13.30
C ARG A 372 2.81 10.08 14.15
N GLU A 373 1.73 9.55 13.61
CA GLU A 373 1.02 8.42 14.15
C GLU A 373 0.70 7.44 13.03
N ALA A 374 0.77 6.14 13.32
CA ALA A 374 0.35 5.10 12.39
C ALA A 374 -0.39 3.99 13.11
N GLU A 375 -1.54 3.61 12.56
CA GLU A 375 -2.30 2.48 13.07
C GLU A 375 -1.57 1.17 12.79
N LEU A 376 -1.58 0.29 13.79
CA LEU A 376 -1.14 -1.09 13.68
C LEU A 376 -2.32 -1.99 13.34
N ALA A 377 -2.10 -2.97 12.47
CA ALA A 377 -2.96 -4.14 12.45
C ALA A 377 -2.76 -4.89 13.77
N VAL A 378 -3.83 -5.43 14.34
CA VAL A 378 -3.78 -6.11 15.64
C VAL A 378 -4.32 -7.52 15.49
N ASP A 379 -3.61 -8.49 16.07
CA ASP A 379 -4.05 -9.88 16.06
C ASP A 379 -5.42 -10.04 16.75
N GLU A 380 -6.30 -10.89 16.19
CA GLU A 380 -7.64 -11.12 16.72
C GLU A 380 -7.60 -11.64 18.17
N ALA A 381 -6.63 -12.48 18.52
CA ALA A 381 -6.52 -13.01 19.87
C ALA A 381 -6.24 -11.89 20.89
N LEU A 382 -5.41 -10.91 20.51
CA LEU A 382 -5.07 -9.78 21.39
C LEU A 382 -6.30 -8.91 21.66
N ILE A 383 -7.05 -8.53 20.61
CA ILE A 383 -8.24 -7.68 20.77
C ILE A 383 -9.36 -8.38 21.53
N SER A 384 -9.68 -9.64 21.17
CA SER A 384 -10.77 -10.38 21.79
C SER A 384 -10.53 -10.71 23.26
N ARG A 385 -9.27 -10.90 23.67
CA ARG A 385 -8.91 -11.19 25.06
C ARG A 385 -8.73 -9.94 25.91
N LEU A 386 -8.49 -8.76 25.33
CA LEU A 386 -8.21 -7.55 26.10
C LEU A 386 -9.32 -7.22 27.13
N PRO A 387 -10.62 -7.32 26.79
CA PRO A 387 -11.70 -7.11 27.76
C PRO A 387 -11.88 -8.24 28.77
N LEU A 388 -11.11 -9.33 28.71
CA LEU A 388 -11.31 -10.53 29.53
C LEU A 388 -10.07 -10.94 30.36
N ASP A 389 -8.86 -10.56 29.92
CA ASP A 389 -7.60 -11.08 30.46
C ASP A 389 -6.81 -10.00 31.24
N PRO A 390 -6.78 -10.05 32.58
CA PRO A 390 -6.05 -9.07 33.40
C PRO A 390 -4.53 -9.13 33.24
N VAL A 391 -3.97 -10.30 32.88
CA VAL A 391 -2.53 -10.46 32.64
C VAL A 391 -2.17 -9.75 31.34
N LEU A 392 -2.96 -9.94 30.29
CA LEU A 392 -2.79 -9.23 29.01
C LEU A 392 -2.86 -7.72 29.20
N ARG A 393 -3.87 -7.21 29.93
CA ARG A 393 -4.00 -5.78 30.23
C ARG A 393 -2.78 -5.22 30.95
N THR A 394 -2.24 -5.96 31.92
CA THR A 394 -1.05 -5.55 32.65
C THR A 394 0.17 -5.47 31.74
N ARG A 395 0.36 -6.46 30.85
CA ARG A 395 1.46 -6.46 29.87
C ARG A 395 1.33 -5.33 28.86
N LEU A 396 0.13 -5.12 28.32
CA LEU A 396 -0.13 -4.03 27.39
C LEU A 396 0.06 -2.67 28.07
N GLY A 397 -0.45 -2.49 29.28
CA GLY A 397 -0.28 -1.27 30.07
C GLY A 397 1.18 -0.95 30.40
N ALA A 398 2.00 -1.98 30.62
CA ALA A 398 3.44 -1.81 30.79
C ALA A 398 4.17 -1.36 29.51
N ALA A 399 3.58 -1.62 28.33
CA ALA A 399 4.11 -1.20 27.03
C ALA A 399 3.58 0.18 26.58
N LEU A 400 2.38 0.58 27.02
CA LEU A 400 1.78 1.86 26.63
C LEU A 400 2.68 3.05 26.98
N GLY A 401 2.78 4.00 26.05
CA GLY A 401 3.61 5.19 26.15
C GLY A 401 5.12 4.92 26.06
N ARG A 402 5.54 3.67 25.87
CA ARG A 402 6.95 3.28 25.76
C ARG A 402 7.30 2.91 24.32
N PRO A 403 8.57 3.11 23.91
CA PRO A 403 9.07 2.58 22.66
C PRO A 403 8.95 1.06 22.60
N LEU A 404 8.63 0.52 21.42
CA LEU A 404 8.73 -0.93 21.21
C LEU A 404 10.21 -1.35 21.11
N PRO A 405 10.55 -2.60 21.48
CA PRO A 405 11.90 -3.13 21.28
C PRO A 405 12.29 -3.19 19.80
N GLU A 406 11.33 -3.53 18.95
CA GLU A 406 11.45 -3.58 17.50
C GLU A 406 10.12 -3.20 16.85
N LEU A 407 10.18 -2.70 15.61
CA LEU A 407 8.97 -2.42 14.84
C LEU A 407 8.35 -3.76 14.39
N PRO A 408 7.04 -3.97 14.60
CA PRO A 408 6.39 -5.21 14.23
C PRO A 408 6.46 -5.45 12.72
N ALA A 409 6.91 -6.65 12.34
CA ALA A 409 6.94 -7.04 10.93
C ALA A 409 5.53 -6.99 10.33
N GLY A 410 5.40 -6.38 9.15
CA GLY A 410 4.10 -6.23 8.51
C GLY A 410 3.10 -5.37 9.28
N TRP A 411 3.59 -4.52 10.21
CA TRP A 411 2.78 -3.63 11.06
C TRP A 411 1.70 -4.36 11.87
N LEU A 412 1.95 -5.63 12.21
CA LEU A 412 1.06 -6.47 13.00
C LEU A 412 1.51 -6.57 14.45
N LEU A 413 0.70 -6.06 15.36
CA LEU A 413 0.90 -6.24 16.79
C LEU A 413 0.31 -7.58 17.25
N THR A 414 1.17 -8.40 17.83
CA THR A 414 0.82 -9.66 18.52
C THR A 414 1.23 -9.59 19.99
N GLU A 415 0.79 -10.56 20.79
CA GLU A 415 1.18 -10.65 22.20
C GLU A 415 2.69 -10.83 22.43
N ASP A 416 3.43 -11.33 21.45
CA ASP A 416 4.89 -11.54 21.57
C ASP A 416 5.67 -10.23 21.63
N HIS A 417 5.09 -9.15 21.12
CA HIS A 417 5.67 -7.81 21.19
C HIS A 417 5.50 -7.16 22.57
N LEU A 418 4.62 -7.71 23.41
CA LEU A 418 4.35 -7.18 24.74
C LEU A 418 5.35 -7.73 25.77
N PRO A 419 5.77 -6.93 26.75
CA PRO A 419 6.73 -7.35 27.77
C PRO A 419 6.27 -8.64 28.46
N ALA A 420 7.24 -9.49 28.83
CA ALA A 420 6.96 -10.70 29.59
C ALA A 420 6.20 -10.36 30.88
N PRO A 421 5.31 -11.25 31.37
CA PRO A 421 4.65 -11.04 32.65
C PRO A 421 5.71 -10.85 33.74
N ALA A 422 5.51 -9.85 34.60
CA ALA A 422 6.39 -9.65 35.75
C ALA A 422 6.43 -10.96 36.55
N ARG A 423 7.63 -11.52 36.77
CA ARG A 423 7.77 -12.68 37.64
C ARG A 423 7.25 -12.28 39.02
N PRO A 424 6.35 -13.06 39.65
CA PRO A 424 6.01 -12.80 41.04
C PRO A 424 7.31 -12.81 41.84
N LEU A 425 7.56 -11.74 42.59
CA LEU A 425 8.61 -11.73 43.61
C LEU A 425 8.35 -12.96 44.47
N SER A 426 9.28 -13.92 44.44
CA SER A 426 9.15 -15.11 45.28
C SER A 426 9.09 -14.66 46.74
N PRO A 427 8.18 -15.24 47.56
CA PRO A 427 7.90 -14.77 48.91
C PRO A 427 9.12 -14.81 49.83
#